data_AF-A0A6J1WAZ6-F1
#
_entry.id   AF-A0A6J1WAZ6-F1
#
_cell.length_a   1.000
_cell.length_b   1.000
_cell.length_c   1.000
_cell.angle_alpha   90.00
_cell.angle_beta   90.00
_cell.angle_gamma   90.00
#
_symmetry.space_group_name_H-M   'P 1'
#
loop_
_entity.id
_entity.type
_entity.pdbx_description
1 polymer ?
#
loop_
_entity_poly.entity_id
_entity_poly.type
_entity_poly.pdbx_seq_one_letter_code
_entity_poly.pdbx_strand_id
1 'polypeptide(L)'
;MDWLQIVMEVLMFGRDASMAEAWLASQEPIVRSTELGDNVDEVENLIKRHEGFQKSVAAWEERILALEKLTTLEENEHRQREQEEVRKRTSPTPTPLEPTVMIPQTQNTDGHHLPSSTQTNG
;
A
#
# COMPACT_ATOMS: atom_id res chain seq x y z
N MET A 1 6.91 -9.56 -18.39
CA MET A 1 5.65 -10.27 -18.76
C MET A 1 4.70 -10.27 -17.55
N ASP A 2 4.82 -9.29 -16.65
CA ASP A 2 4.49 -9.52 -15.24
C ASP A 2 3.09 -9.01 -14.91
N TRP A 3 2.54 -8.12 -15.74
CA TRP A 3 1.18 -7.59 -15.59
C TRP A 3 0.11 -8.68 -15.76
N LEU A 4 0.32 -9.65 -16.66
CA LEU A 4 -0.61 -10.77 -16.87
C LEU A 4 -0.68 -11.66 -15.63
N GLN A 5 0.45 -11.85 -14.96
CA GLN A 5 0.51 -12.62 -13.72
C GLN A 5 -0.23 -11.90 -12.59
N ILE A 6 -0.05 -10.58 -12.47
CA ILE A 6 -0.78 -9.75 -11.49
C ILE A 6 -2.29 -9.80 -11.76
N VAL A 7 -2.72 -9.67 -13.01
CA VAL A 7 -4.15 -9.74 -13.36
C VAL A 7 -4.72 -11.13 -13.08
N MET A 8 -3.99 -12.19 -13.40
CA MET A 8 -4.41 -13.56 -13.08
C MET A 8 -4.56 -13.75 -11.57
N GLU A 9 -3.61 -13.28 -10.77
CA GLU A 9 -3.66 -13.34 -9.32
C GLU A 9 -4.93 -12.67 -8.76
N VAL A 10 -5.25 -11.46 -9.23
CA VAL A 10 -6.45 -10.73 -8.82
C VAL A 10 -7.73 -11.48 -9.20
N LEU A 11 -7.80 -12.06 -10.40
CA LEU A 11 -8.95 -12.85 -10.84
C LEU A 11 -9.11 -14.14 -10.01
N MET A 12 -8.01 -14.82 -9.70
CA MET A 12 -8.02 -16.01 -8.86
C MET A 12 -8.45 -15.68 -7.43
N PHE A 13 -7.95 -14.57 -6.88
CA PHE A 13 -8.37 -14.05 -5.57
C PHE A 13 -9.89 -13.79 -5.55
N GLY A 14 -10.41 -13.07 -6.56
CA GLY A 14 -11.84 -12.77 -6.64
C GLY A 14 -12.71 -14.03 -6.71
N ARG A 15 -12.32 -15.03 -7.52
CA ARG A 15 -13.00 -16.33 -7.56
C ARG A 15 -12.97 -17.02 -6.20
N ASP A 16 -11.81 -17.06 -5.56
CA ASP A 16 -11.61 -17.77 -4.30
C ASP A 16 -12.40 -17.11 -3.16
N ALA A 17 -12.49 -15.77 -3.16
CA ALA A 17 -13.35 -14.99 -2.26
C ALA A 17 -14.84 -15.31 -2.46
N SER A 18 -15.33 -15.31 -3.70
CA SER A 18 -16.73 -15.67 -3.97
C SER A 18 -17.07 -17.11 -3.56
N MET A 19 -16.13 -18.04 -3.74
CA MET A 19 -16.30 -19.41 -3.27
C MET A 19 -16.37 -19.50 -1.74
N ALA A 20 -15.50 -18.77 -1.04
CA ALA A 20 -15.51 -18.71 0.41
C ALA A 20 -16.81 -18.09 0.95
N GLU A 21 -17.31 -17.02 0.34
CA GLU A 21 -18.58 -16.40 0.69
C GLU A 21 -19.76 -17.37 0.53
N ALA A 22 -19.86 -18.04 -0.62
CA ALA A 22 -20.91 -19.02 -0.86
C ALA A 22 -20.83 -20.19 0.14
N TRP A 23 -19.61 -20.63 0.49
CA TRP A 23 -19.42 -21.66 1.49
C TRP A 23 -19.85 -21.18 2.88
N LEU A 24 -19.43 -19.99 3.33
CA LEU A 24 -19.84 -19.41 4.62
C LEU A 24 -21.36 -19.31 4.74
N ALA A 25 -22.04 -18.82 3.69
CA ALA A 25 -23.49 -18.75 3.65
C ALA A 25 -24.15 -20.14 3.79
N SER A 26 -23.57 -21.18 3.19
CA SER A 26 -24.09 -22.56 3.33
C SER A 26 -23.95 -23.12 4.74
N GLN A 27 -23.04 -22.60 5.57
CA GLN A 27 -22.86 -23.06 6.95
C GLN A 27 -23.80 -22.37 7.95
N GLU A 28 -24.37 -21.22 7.59
CA GLU A 28 -25.24 -20.43 8.48
C GLU A 28 -26.39 -21.24 9.13
N PRO A 29 -27.12 -22.12 8.43
CA PRO A 29 -28.17 -22.92 9.04
C PRO A 29 -27.67 -23.91 10.08
N ILE A 30 -26.45 -24.42 9.92
CA ILE A 30 -25.84 -25.36 10.87
C ILE A 30 -25.46 -24.61 12.15
N VAL A 31 -24.83 -23.44 12.02
CA VAL A 31 -24.38 -22.61 13.15
C VAL A 31 -25.56 -22.01 13.93
N ARG A 32 -26.65 -21.66 13.25
CA ARG A 32 -27.85 -21.11 13.88
C ARG A 32 -28.81 -22.17 14.43
N SER A 33 -28.52 -23.46 14.25
CA SER A 33 -29.37 -24.53 14.77
C SER A 33 -29.45 -24.45 16.29
N THR A 34 -30.67 -24.60 16.83
CA THR A 34 -30.96 -24.67 18.27
C THR A 34 -31.54 -26.03 18.66
N GLU A 35 -31.44 -27.02 17.77
CA GLU A 35 -31.87 -28.39 18.01
C GLU A 35 -31.07 -29.00 19.16
N LEU A 36 -31.76 -29.67 20.10
CA LEU A 36 -31.14 -30.31 21.27
C LEU A 36 -31.26 -31.85 21.25
N GLY A 37 -32.15 -32.40 20.44
CA GLY A 37 -32.45 -33.84 20.36
C GLY A 37 -33.27 -34.33 21.56
N ASP A 38 -34.32 -35.11 21.31
CA ASP A 38 -35.26 -35.60 22.35
C ASP A 38 -34.92 -37.02 22.84
N ASN A 39 -33.98 -37.69 22.18
CA ASN A 39 -33.52 -39.03 22.51
C ASN A 39 -32.04 -39.23 22.17
N VAL A 40 -31.49 -40.37 22.61
CA VAL A 40 -30.06 -40.69 22.42
C VAL A 40 -29.68 -40.72 20.94
N ASP A 41 -30.51 -41.33 20.08
CA ASP A 41 -30.22 -41.44 18.65
C ASP A 41 -30.15 -40.07 17.97
N GLU A 42 -31.07 -39.16 18.33
CA GLU A 42 -31.08 -37.78 17.83
C GLU A 42 -29.85 -37.00 18.29
N VAL A 43 -29.51 -37.07 19.59
CA VAL A 43 -28.31 -36.40 20.13
C VAL A 43 -27.05 -36.93 19.46
N GLU A 44 -26.92 -38.24 19.25
CA GLU A 44 -25.79 -38.82 18.51
C GLU A 44 -25.70 -38.31 17.07
N ASN A 45 -26.84 -38.15 16.40
CA ASN A 45 -26.88 -37.60 15.05
C ASN A 45 -26.46 -36.13 15.03
N LEU A 46 -26.90 -35.34 16.01
CA LEU A 46 -26.47 -33.94 16.19
C LEU A 46 -24.95 -33.85 16.40
N ILE A 47 -24.38 -34.71 17.24
CA ILE A 47 -22.93 -34.78 17.46
C ILE A 47 -22.21 -35.10 16.15
N LYS A 48 -22.63 -36.13 15.41
CA LYS A 48 -22.02 -36.50 14.13
C LYS A 48 -22.08 -35.36 13.11
N ARG A 49 -23.20 -34.63 13.04
CA ARG A 49 -23.34 -33.44 12.19
C ARG A 49 -22.36 -32.34 12.60
N HIS A 50 -22.22 -32.09 13.91
CA HIS A 50 -21.29 -31.09 14.42
C HIS A 50 -19.83 -31.45 14.14
N GLU A 51 -19.43 -32.71 14.32
CA GLU A 51 -18.10 -33.17 13.94
C GLU A 51 -17.84 -33.03 12.44
N GLY A 52 -18.83 -33.31 11.60
CA GLY A 52 -18.77 -33.09 10.16
C GLY A 52 -18.53 -31.61 9.82
N PHE A 53 -19.22 -30.72 10.52
CA PHE A 53 -19.03 -29.28 10.40
C PHE A 53 -17.62 -28.84 10.85
N GLN A 54 -17.11 -29.32 11.97
CA GLN A 54 -15.75 -28.98 12.42
C GLN A 54 -14.69 -29.42 11.41
N LYS A 55 -14.85 -30.61 10.81
CA LYS A 55 -13.95 -31.08 9.75
C LYS A 55 -14.03 -30.22 8.49
N SER A 56 -15.23 -29.78 8.11
CA SER A 56 -15.38 -28.89 6.95
C SER A 56 -14.75 -27.53 7.20
N VAL A 57 -14.90 -26.96 8.40
CA VAL A 57 -14.24 -25.70 8.81
C VAL A 57 -12.72 -25.83 8.72
N ALA A 58 -12.14 -26.89 9.28
CA ALA A 58 -10.69 -27.13 9.23
C ALA A 58 -10.18 -27.26 7.77
N ALA A 59 -10.97 -27.87 6.88
CA ALA A 59 -10.61 -27.99 5.47
C ALA A 59 -10.64 -26.65 4.71
N TRP A 60 -11.41 -25.67 5.20
CA TRP A 60 -11.54 -24.34 4.58
C TRP A 60 -10.63 -23.27 5.18
N GLU A 61 -10.06 -23.53 6.36
CA GLU A 61 -9.24 -22.58 7.12
C GLU A 61 -8.11 -21.98 6.27
N GLU A 62 -7.30 -22.81 5.62
CA GLU A 62 -6.20 -22.35 4.75
C GLU A 62 -6.68 -21.44 3.62
N ARG A 63 -7.82 -21.79 3.00
CA ARG A 63 -8.38 -21.03 1.87
C ARG A 63 -8.93 -19.67 2.30
N ILE A 64 -9.48 -19.58 3.51
CA ILE A 64 -9.92 -18.31 4.09
C ILE A 64 -8.71 -17.46 4.50
N LEU A 65 -7.70 -18.05 5.15
CA LEU A 65 -6.47 -17.35 5.53
C LEU A 65 -5.72 -16.80 4.30
N ALA A 66 -5.74 -17.52 3.17
CA ALA A 66 -5.15 -17.04 1.92
C ALA A 66 -5.79 -15.74 1.41
N LEU A 67 -7.06 -15.46 1.77
CA LEU A 67 -7.76 -14.23 1.39
C LEU A 67 -7.38 -13.01 2.25
N GLU A 68 -6.69 -13.21 3.38
CA GLU A 68 -6.18 -12.10 4.20
C GLU A 68 -4.94 -11.44 3.58
N LYS A 69 -4.24 -12.15 2.70
CA LYS A 69 -3.04 -11.66 2.04
C LYS A 69 -3.40 -10.67 0.92
N LEU A 70 -2.74 -9.51 0.92
CA LEU A 70 -2.83 -8.56 -0.19
C LEU A 70 -2.39 -9.20 -1.51
N THR A 71 -3.10 -8.86 -2.57
CA THR A 71 -2.65 -9.17 -3.93
C THR A 71 -1.43 -8.34 -4.28
N THR A 72 -0.59 -8.83 -5.20
CA THR A 72 0.56 -8.06 -5.70
C THR A 72 0.17 -6.67 -6.22
N LEU A 73 -1.05 -6.51 -6.75
CA LEU A 73 -1.58 -5.22 -7.18
C LEU A 73 -1.72 -4.25 -5.99
N GLU A 74 -2.37 -4.68 -4.92
CA GLU A 74 -2.59 -3.87 -3.72
C GLU A 74 -1.28 -3.55 -3.01
N GLU A 75 -0.34 -4.50 -2.94
CA GLU A 75 1.00 -4.27 -2.40
C GLU A 75 1.75 -3.19 -3.18
N ASN A 76 1.63 -3.18 -4.51
CA ASN A 76 2.25 -2.19 -5.37
C ASN A 76 1.60 -0.81 -5.20
N GLU A 77 0.29 -0.73 -5.09
CA GLU A 77 -0.42 0.52 -4.82
C GLU A 77 -0.04 1.10 -3.45
N HIS A 78 0.04 0.25 -2.42
CA HIS A 78 0.48 0.67 -1.08
C HIS A 78 1.88 1.29 -1.13
N ARG A 79 2.82 0.58 -1.77
CA ARG A 79 4.20 1.03 -1.93
C ARG A 79 4.31 2.33 -2.73
N GLN A 80 3.51 2.50 -3.77
CA GLN A 80 3.49 3.73 -4.57
C GLN A 80 3.00 4.92 -3.75
N ARG A 81 1.94 4.75 -2.94
CA ARG A 81 1.43 5.80 -2.05
C ARG A 81 2.46 6.21 -1.01
N GLU A 82 3.14 5.24 -0.39
CA GLU A 82 4.21 5.53 0.58
C GLU A 82 5.35 6.33 -0.04
N GLN A 83 5.80 5.95 -1.25
CA GLN A 83 6.85 6.69 -1.97
C GLN A 83 6.42 8.12 -2.33
N GLU A 84 5.16 8.31 -2.73
CA GLU A 84 4.63 9.63 -3.04
C GLU A 84 4.62 10.54 -1.81
N GLU A 85 4.17 10.01 -0.66
CA GLU A 85 4.17 10.74 0.61
C GLU A 85 5.57 11.09 1.08
N VAL A 86 6.55 10.19 0.92
CA VAL A 86 7.96 10.51 1.19
C VAL A 86 8.45 11.62 0.26
N ARG A 87 8.14 11.55 -1.04
CA ARG A 87 8.58 12.55 -2.02
C ARG A 87 8.01 13.95 -1.71
N LYS A 88 6.75 14.03 -1.27
CA LYS A 88 6.11 15.29 -0.82
C LYS A 88 6.80 15.87 0.41
N ARG A 89 7.27 15.02 1.33
CA ARG A 89 8.02 15.46 2.53
C ARG A 89 9.44 15.92 2.20
N THR A 90 10.07 15.34 1.18
CA THR A 90 11.47 15.65 0.81
C THR A 90 11.61 16.67 -0.32
N SER A 91 10.53 17.12 -0.96
CA SER A 91 10.61 18.23 -1.92
C SER A 91 10.99 19.52 -1.18
N PRO A 92 12.15 20.12 -1.46
CA PRO A 92 12.52 21.37 -0.83
C PRO A 92 11.60 22.47 -1.37
N THR A 93 11.05 23.29 -0.47
CA THR A 93 10.55 24.62 -0.85
C THR A 93 11.65 25.29 -1.68
N PRO A 94 11.39 25.80 -2.89
CA PRO A 94 12.38 26.63 -3.57
C PRO A 94 12.55 27.86 -2.70
N THR A 95 13.67 27.94 -1.97
CA THR A 95 14.09 29.18 -1.34
C THR A 95 14.03 30.25 -2.43
N PRO A 96 13.19 31.30 -2.30
CA PRO A 96 13.19 32.38 -3.28
C PRO A 96 14.62 32.86 -3.40
N LEU A 97 15.18 32.69 -4.60
CA LEU A 97 16.51 33.18 -4.94
C LEU A 97 16.55 34.65 -4.52
N GLU A 98 17.39 35.00 -3.55
CA GLU A 98 17.68 36.41 -3.34
C GLU A 98 18.10 36.99 -4.69
N PRO A 99 17.51 38.12 -5.12
CA PRO A 99 17.84 38.69 -6.41
C PRO A 99 19.33 39.04 -6.39
N THR A 100 20.12 38.31 -7.18
CA THR A 100 21.46 38.73 -7.57
C THR A 100 21.34 40.14 -8.12
N VAL A 101 21.74 41.13 -7.31
CA VAL A 101 21.80 42.53 -7.72
C VAL A 101 22.80 42.60 -8.86
N MET A 102 22.28 42.65 -10.09
CA MET A 102 23.03 43.00 -11.28
C MET A 102 23.43 44.46 -11.14
N ILE A 103 24.67 44.72 -10.72
CA ILE A 103 25.26 46.06 -10.73
C ILE A 103 25.55 46.39 -12.21
N PRO A 104 24.96 47.44 -12.80
CA PRO A 104 25.25 47.80 -14.18
C PRO A 104 26.69 48.32 -14.30
N GLN A 105 27.48 47.70 -15.17
CA GLN A 105 28.75 48.28 -15.62
C GLN A 105 28.44 49.52 -16.47
N THR A 106 28.51 50.71 -15.85
CA THR A 106 28.55 51.96 -16.60
C THR A 106 29.93 52.12 -17.19
N GLN A 107 30.01 51.87 -18.50
CA GLN A 107 31.14 52.27 -19.32
C GLN A 107 31.18 53.79 -19.34
N ASN A 108 32.26 54.39 -18.82
CA ASN A 108 32.60 55.77 -19.12
C ASN A 108 34.01 55.78 -19.70
N THR A 109 34.06 56.05 -21.00
CA THR A 109 35.25 56.41 -21.74
C THR A 109 35.64 57.85 -21.44
N ASP A 110 36.94 58.10 -21.58
CA ASP A 110 37.62 59.39 -21.76
C ASP A 110 38.02 60.19 -20.51
N GLY A 111 39.34 60.34 -20.39
CA GLY A 111 39.93 61.64 -20.06
C GLY A 111 40.97 61.66 -18.94
N HIS A 112 42.23 61.68 -19.36
CA HIS A 112 43.35 62.41 -18.73
C HIS A 112 44.17 61.80 -17.57
N HIS A 113 45.42 61.51 -17.94
CA HIS A 113 46.68 62.03 -17.34
C HIS A 113 47.24 61.34 -16.08
N LEU A 114 48.29 60.51 -16.28
CA LEU A 114 49.47 60.42 -15.39
C LEU A 114 50.26 61.75 -15.47
N PRO A 115 51.12 62.16 -14.50
CA PRO A 115 51.81 61.33 -13.49
C PRO A 115 51.93 61.98 -12.09
N SER A 116 52.40 61.24 -11.08
CA SER A 116 53.45 61.73 -10.15
C SER A 116 53.91 60.69 -9.14
N SER A 117 55.21 60.80 -8.87
CA SER A 117 56.10 59.85 -8.22
C SER A 117 56.15 60.00 -6.69
N THR A 118 56.85 59.04 -6.09
CA THR A 118 57.70 59.16 -4.87
C THR A 118 57.09 58.75 -3.52
N GLN A 119 57.34 57.47 -3.17
CA GLN A 119 58.13 57.00 -2.02
C GLN A 119 57.97 57.71 -0.66
N THR A 120 57.65 56.95 0.40
CA THR A 120 58.22 57.15 1.75
C THR A 120 57.97 55.96 2.69
N ASN A 121 59.08 55.32 3.10
CA ASN A 121 59.49 54.67 4.36
C ASN A 121 58.47 53.91 5.26
N GLY A 122 58.85 52.78 5.87
CA GLY A 122 60.18 52.18 6.03
C GLY A 122 60.14 50.82 6.73
#